data_AF-V4HEN8-F1
#
_entry.id   AF-V4HEN8-F1
#
_cell.length_a   1.000
_cell.length_b   1.000
_cell.length_c   1.000
_cell.angle_alpha   90.00
_cell.angle_beta   90.00
_cell.angle_gamma   90.00
#
_symmetry.space_group_name_H-M   'P 1'
#
loop_
_entity.id
_entity.type
_entity.pdbx_description
1 polymer ?
#
loop_
_entity_poly.entity_id
_entity_poly.type
_entity_poly.pdbx_seq_one_letter_code
_entity_poly.pdbx_strand_id
1 'polypeptide(L)' 'MRDKYKELMLRSFKDGMDVVDTYNEWAEKAFDDPSAVPAQAVPQVAMALYQSRVMDGWGGDGGFDIPEFDDKMFD' A
#
# COMPACT_ATOMS: atom_id res chain seq x y z
N MET A 1 -12.57 -15.45 -6.81
CA MET A 1 -11.13 -15.13 -6.68
C MET A 1 -10.84 -13.66 -6.99
N ARG A 2 -11.30 -13.12 -8.14
CA ARG A 2 -11.15 -11.69 -8.48
C ARG A 2 -11.65 -10.72 -7.40
N ASP A 3 -12.79 -11.02 -6.78
CA ASP A 3 -13.39 -10.14 -5.77
C ASP A 3 -12.55 -10.05 -4.48
N LYS A 4 -11.87 -11.14 -4.10
CA LYS A 4 -10.97 -11.15 -2.94
C LYS A 4 -9.75 -10.25 -3.15
N TYR A 5 -9.18 -10.23 -4.35
CA TYR A 5 -8.06 -9.33 -4.68
C TYR A 5 -8.50 -7.87 -4.70
N LYS A 6 -9.70 -7.58 -5.22
CA LYS A 6 -10.27 -6.23 -5.21
C LYS A 6 -10.51 -5.74 -3.78
N GLU A 7 -11.08 -6.58 -2.92
CA GLU A 7 -11.27 -6.26 -1.50
C GLU A 7 -9.94 -6.03 -0.78
N LEU A 8 -8.94 -6.89 -1.05
CA LEU A 8 -7.60 -6.74 -0.49
C LEU A 8 -6.91 -5.46 -0.93
N MET A 9 -7.06 -5.08 -2.20
CA MET A 9 -6.53 -3.83 -2.75
C MET A 9 -7.18 -2.62 -2.07
N LEU A 10 -8.52 -2.59 -1.98
CA LEU A 10 -9.25 -1.50 -1.32
C LEU A 10 -8.85 -1.35 0.15
N ARG A 11 -8.71 -2.47 0.85
CA ARG A 11 -8.21 -2.48 2.23
C ARG A 11 -6.78 -1.95 2.31
N SER A 12 -5.91 -2.31 1.38
CA SER A 12 -4.51 -1.83 1.35
C SER A 12 -4.41 -0.35 1.05
N PHE A 13 -5.31 0.19 0.24
CA PHE A 13 -5.46 1.63 0.03
C PHE A 13 -5.90 2.36 1.29
N LYS A 14 -6.91 1.85 1.98
CA LYS A 14 -7.35 2.42 3.25
C LYS A 14 -6.20 2.43 4.27
N ASP A 15 -5.58 1.29 4.48
CA ASP A 15 -4.51 1.16 5.46
C ASP A 15 -3.28 2.00 5.06
N GLY A 16 -3.03 2.19 3.76
CA GLY A 16 -1.99 3.09 3.26
C GLY A 16 -2.27 4.56 3.60
N MET A 17 -3.53 5.01 3.51
CA MET A 17 -3.91 6.35 3.98
C MET A 17 -3.70 6.49 5.49
N ASP A 18 -4.17 5.50 6.27
CA ASP A 18 -4.08 5.52 7.74
C ASP A 18 -2.60 5.56 8.21
N VAL A 19 -1.71 4.83 7.54
CA VAL A 19 -0.25 4.84 7.83
C VAL A 19 0.36 6.19 7.52
N VAL A 20 0.05 6.78 6.37
CA VAL A 20 0.59 8.09 5.97
C VAL A 20 0.10 9.19 6.90
N ASP A 21 -1.17 9.15 7.28
CA ASP A 21 -1.77 10.10 8.22
C ASP A 21 -1.09 10.01 9.59
N THR A 22 -0.97 8.80 10.14
CA THR A 22 -0.28 8.54 11.41
C THR A 22 1.18 9.02 11.39
N TYR A 23 1.90 8.75 10.29
CA TYR A 23 3.27 9.23 10.13
C TYR A 23 3.34 10.76 10.13
N ASN A 24 2.44 11.43 9.41
CA ASN A 24 2.42 12.88 9.31
C ASN A 24 2.12 13.55 10.65
N GLU A 25 1.13 13.04 11.40
CA GLU A 25 0.82 13.52 12.75
C GLU A 25 1.99 13.34 13.73
N TRP A 26 2.75 12.26 13.59
CA TRP A 26 3.96 12.03 14.39
C TRP A 26 5.10 12.94 13.95
N ALA A 27 5.32 13.08 12.64
CA ALA A 27 6.41 13.87 12.06
C ALA A 27 6.29 15.35 12.42
N GLU A 28 5.08 15.90 12.41
CA GLU A 28 4.79 17.28 12.85
C GLU A 28 5.22 17.55 14.30
N LYS A 29 5.18 16.52 15.17
CA LYS A 29 5.59 16.63 16.57
C LYS A 29 7.06 16.34 16.79
N ALA A 30 7.69 15.57 15.89
CA ALA A 30 9.03 15.05 16.04
C ALA A 30 10.11 15.91 15.37
N PHE A 31 9.77 16.61 14.28
CA PHE A 31 10.71 17.38 13.49
C PHE A 31 10.32 18.86 13.46
N ASP A 32 11.32 19.73 13.59
CA ASP A 32 11.14 21.19 13.45
C ASP A 32 10.89 21.61 11.99
N ASP A 33 11.30 20.78 11.02
CA ASP A 33 11.13 21.00 9.59
C ASP A 33 10.01 20.13 8.99
N PRO A 34 9.29 20.63 7.95
CA PRO A 34 8.22 19.89 7.31
C PRO A 34 8.75 18.64 6.60
N SER A 35 8.47 17.49 7.21
CA SER A 35 8.90 16.15 6.77
C SER A 35 7.70 15.24 6.45
N ALA A 36 6.56 15.86 6.15
CA ALA A 36 5.32 15.16 5.81
C ALA A 36 5.44 14.38 4.50
N VAL A 37 4.88 13.17 4.51
CA VAL A 37 4.71 12.34 3.31
C VAL A 37 3.65 13.00 2.41
N PRO A 38 3.96 13.23 1.12
CA PRO A 38 3.04 13.84 0.18
C PRO A 38 1.91 12.87 -0.20
N ALA A 39 0.72 13.40 -0.49
CA ALA A 39 -0.46 12.61 -0.84
C ALA A 39 -0.23 11.66 -2.04
N GLN A 40 0.65 12.03 -2.98
CA GLN A 40 1.00 11.22 -4.15
C GLN A 40 1.77 9.94 -3.78
N ALA A 41 2.30 9.82 -2.56
CA ALA A 41 2.96 8.61 -2.08
C ALA A 41 1.98 7.56 -1.52
N VAL A 42 0.74 7.93 -1.18
CA VAL A 42 -0.28 7.02 -0.64
C VAL A 42 -0.50 5.79 -1.53
N PRO A 43 -0.65 5.90 -2.87
CA PRO A 43 -0.79 4.74 -3.74
C PRO A 43 0.42 3.78 -3.67
N GLN A 44 1.63 4.32 -3.52
CA GLN A 44 2.85 3.51 -3.45
C GLN A 44 2.89 2.70 -2.15
N VAL A 45 2.55 3.33 -1.02
CA VAL A 45 2.41 2.66 0.30
C VAL A 45 1.32 1.59 0.25
N ALA A 46 0.16 1.92 -0.34
CA ALA A 46 -0.95 1.00 -0.51
C ALA A 46 -0.57 -0.22 -1.35
N MET A 47 0.19 -0.02 -2.44
CA MET A 47 0.65 -1.10 -3.31
C MET A 47 1.66 -2.01 -2.62
N ALA A 48 2.59 -1.45 -1.84
CA ALA A 48 3.52 -2.24 -1.04
C ALA A 48 2.78 -3.11 0.00
N LEU A 49 1.77 -2.53 0.68
CA LEU A 49 0.92 -3.27 1.61
C LEU A 49 0.12 -4.38 0.92
N TYR A 50 -0.43 -4.10 -0.26
CA TYR A 50 -1.15 -5.08 -1.06
C TYR A 50 -0.24 -6.25 -1.44
N GLN A 51 0.96 -5.96 -1.97
CA GLN A 51 1.95 -6.98 -2.32
C GLN A 51 2.33 -7.84 -1.12
N SER A 52 2.64 -7.22 0.03
CA SER A 52 2.94 -7.95 1.28
C SER A 52 1.83 -8.91 1.67
N ARG A 53 0.56 -8.48 1.59
CA ARG A 53 -0.59 -9.32 1.97
C ARG A 53 -0.85 -10.46 1.00
N VAL A 54 -0.62 -10.22 -0.29
CA VAL A 54 -0.67 -11.27 -1.32
C VAL A 54 0.40 -12.32 -1.03
N MET A 55 1.62 -11.90 -0.68
CA MET A 55 2.71 -12.80 -0.30
C MET A 55 2.41 -13.58 0.99
N ASP A 56 1.92 -12.92 2.03
CA ASP A 56 1.60 -13.53 3.32
C ASP A 56 0.41 -14.51 3.23
N GLY A 57 -0.60 -14.19 2.40
CA GLY A 57 -1.77 -15.02 2.22
C GLY A 57 -1.52 -16.35 1.50
N TRP A 58 -0.33 -16.54 0.91
CA TRP A 58 -0.02 -17.68 0.06
C TRP A 58 1.01 -18.66 0.65
N GLY A 59 1.63 -18.33 1.79
CA GLY A 59 2.51 -19.26 2.52
C GLY A 59 3.84 -19.50 1.80
N GLY A 60 4.95 -19.31 2.51
CA GLY A 60 6.30 -19.36 1.96
C GLY A 60 6.62 -20.65 1.21
N ASP A 61 7.09 -20.49 -0.03
CA ASP A 61 8.19 -21.22 -0.70
C ASP A 61 8.24 -20.96 -2.23
N GLY A 62 7.23 -20.28 -2.79
CA GLY A 62 7.23 -19.89 -4.21
C GLY A 62 7.62 -18.44 -4.40
N GLY A 63 8.79 -18.18 -4.98
CA GLY A 63 9.14 -16.84 -5.48
C GLY A 63 8.04 -16.29 -6.38
N PHE A 64 7.69 -15.03 -6.18
CA PHE A 64 6.60 -14.36 -6.87
C PHE A 64 7.10 -13.68 -8.13
N ASP A 65 6.64 -14.15 -9.29
CA ASP A 65 6.64 -13.34 -10.50
C ASP A 65 5.53 -12.29 -10.34
N ILE A 66 5.93 -11.06 -10.05
CA ILE A 66 5.03 -9.91 -10.03
C ILE A 66 4.37 -9.84 -11.41
N PRO A 67 3.03 -9.96 -11.52
CA PRO A 67 2.37 -9.65 -12.77
C PRO A 67 2.70 -8.20 -13.12
N GLU A 68 3.30 -7.98 -14.28
CA GLU A 68 3.55 -6.63 -14.78
C GLU A 68 2.26 -5.83 -14.62
N PHE A 69 2.38 -4.68 -13.96
CA PHE A 69 1.28 -3.82 -13.61
C PHE A 69 0.62 -3.37 -14.93
N ASP A 70 -0.47 -4.03 -15.33
CA ASP A 70 -1.20 -3.67 -16.55
C ASP A 70 -2.00 -2.41 -16.23
N ASP A 71 -1.59 -1.29 -16.81
CA ASP A 71 -2.22 0.04 -16.68
C ASP A 71 -3.73 0.02 -16.97
N LYS A 72 -4.24 -1.03 -17.62
CA LYS A 72 -5.66 -1.28 -17.89
C LYS A 72 -6.52 -1.63 -16.68
N MET A 73 -5.94 -1.85 -15.50
CA MET A 73 -6.73 -2.13 -14.29
C MET A 73 -7.50 -0.90 -13.78
N PHE A 74 -7.21 0.29 -14.34
CA PHE A 74 -7.82 1.57 -13.98
C PHE A 74 -8.76 2.15 -15.06
N ASP A 75 -9.07 1.42 -16.12
CA ASP A 75 -10.14 1.76 -17.10
C ASP A 75 -11.52 1.20 -16.68
#